data_AF-A0A5D4U705-F1
#
_entry.id   AF-A0A5D4U705-F1
#
_cell.length_a   1.000
_cell.length_b   1.000
_cell.length_c   1.000
_cell.angle_alpha   90.00
_cell.angle_beta   90.00
_cell.angle_gamma   90.00
#
_symmetry.space_group_name_H-M   'P 1'
#
loop_
_entity.id
_entity.type
_entity.pdbx_description
1 polymer ?
#
loop_
_entity_poly.entity_id
_entity_poly.type
_entity_poly.pdbx_seq_one_letter_code
_entity_poly.pdbx_strand_id
1 'polypeptide(L)'
;MFWTIEDTIEVVKLGVALILSTQFAYGCTIALLEKTMLGFYEYSIYDPPTTTIQKMINIFQKGLLGSGHYIYTKIGKYNWFVRKILFLIALAIQGILSITLYYIISGLLEGIFL
;
A
#
# COMPACT_ATOMS: atom_id res chain seq x y z
N MET A 1 30.77 -5.36 -14.29
CA MET A 1 29.50 -4.66 -14.55
C MET A 1 29.49 -3.45 -13.64
N PHE A 2 29.53 -2.24 -14.20
CA PHE A 2 29.55 -1.00 -13.43
C PHE A 2 28.12 -0.52 -13.24
N TRP A 3 27.75 -0.20 -12.00
CA TRP A 3 26.44 0.35 -11.64
C TRP A 3 26.31 1.78 -12.14
N THR A 4 25.20 2.09 -12.83
CA THR A 4 24.93 3.39 -13.46
C THR A 4 23.79 4.14 -12.76
N ILE A 5 23.61 5.41 -13.15
CA ILE A 5 22.46 6.21 -12.71
C ILE A 5 21.15 5.61 -13.24
N GLU A 6 21.17 5.08 -14.47
CA GLU A 6 20.04 4.37 -15.08
C GLU A 6 19.60 3.17 -14.24
N ASP A 7 20.56 2.33 -13.80
CA ASP A 7 20.28 1.19 -12.91
C ASP A 7 19.64 1.65 -11.59
N THR A 8 20.10 2.79 -11.05
CA THR A 8 19.55 3.37 -9.82
C THR A 8 18.09 3.81 -10.02
N ILE A 9 17.79 4.48 -11.13
CA ILE A 9 16.43 4.92 -11.47
C ILE A 9 15.50 3.72 -11.61
N GLU A 10 15.95 2.65 -12.28
CA GLU A 10 15.16 1.43 -12.47
C GLU A 10 14.82 0.76 -11.14
N VAL A 11 15.79 0.65 -10.23
CA VAL A 11 15.58 0.07 -8.89
C VAL A 11 14.58 0.89 -8.08
N VAL A 12 14.65 2.23 -8.15
CA VAL A 12 13.68 3.09 -7.46
C VAL A 12 12.28 2.92 -8.05
N LYS A 13 12.14 2.88 -9.39
CA LYS A 13 10.85 2.62 -10.04
C LYS A 13 10.27 1.27 -9.63
N LEU A 14 11.10 0.24 -9.58
CA LEU A 14 10.69 -1.09 -9.15
C LEU A 14 10.24 -1.09 -7.69
N GLY A 15 10.96 -0.40 -6.80
CA GLY A 15 10.57 -0.24 -5.40
C GLY A 15 9.21 0.47 -5.24
N VAL A 16 8.98 1.54 -5.99
CA VAL A 16 7.71 2.27 -5.99
C VAL A 16 6.58 1.40 -6.52
N ALA A 17 6.78 0.71 -7.64
CA ALA A 17 5.82 -0.22 -8.20
C ALA A 17 5.47 -1.35 -7.22
N LEU A 18 6.47 -1.89 -6.51
CA LEU A 18 6.28 -2.93 -5.51
C LEU A 18 5.44 -2.44 -4.32
N ILE A 19 5.71 -1.24 -3.80
CA ILE A 19 4.92 -0.65 -2.70
C ILE A 19 3.46 -0.45 -3.14
N LEU A 20 3.24 0.18 -4.29
CA LEU A 20 1.90 0.53 -4.78
C LEU A 20 1.08 -0.73 -5.13
N SER A 21 1.72 -1.71 -5.75
CA SER A 21 1.08 -3.00 -6.06
C SER A 21 0.80 -3.82 -4.81
N THR A 22 1.69 -3.82 -3.81
CA THR A 22 1.48 -4.51 -2.53
C THR A 22 0.27 -3.94 -1.80
N GLN A 23 0.15 -2.61 -1.74
CA GLN A 23 -1.03 -1.96 -1.13
C GLN A 23 -2.33 -2.36 -1.82
N PHE A 24 -2.34 -2.38 -3.15
CA PHE A 24 -3.51 -2.77 -3.92
C PHE A 24 -3.84 -4.26 -3.75
N ALA A 25 -2.84 -5.13 -3.87
CA ALA A 25 -2.99 -6.58 -3.69
C ALA A 25 -3.50 -6.93 -2.30
N TYR A 26 -2.96 -6.31 -1.25
CA TYR A 26 -3.44 -6.49 0.11
C TYR A 26 -4.88 -6.00 0.27
N GLY A 27 -5.22 -4.85 -0.32
CA GLY A 27 -6.60 -4.38 -0.42
C GLY A 27 -7.54 -5.43 -1.04
N CYS A 28 -7.14 -6.06 -2.14
CA CYS A 28 -7.89 -7.16 -2.74
C CYS A 28 -8.05 -8.36 -1.80
N THR A 29 -7.01 -8.72 -1.03
CA THR A 29 -7.14 -9.79 -0.03
C THR A 29 -8.15 -9.45 1.08
N ILE A 30 -8.21 -8.20 1.54
CA ILE A 30 -9.26 -7.74 2.47
C ILE A 30 -10.64 -7.84 1.80
N ALA A 31 -10.74 -7.50 0.52
CA ALA A 31 -12.01 -7.62 -0.21
C ALA A 31 -12.47 -9.07 -0.32
N LEU A 32 -11.59 -10.07 -0.26
CA LEU A 32 -11.98 -11.49 -0.34
C LEU A 32 -12.20 -12.11 1.03
N LEU A 33 -11.27 -11.89 1.95
CA LEU A 33 -11.15 -12.61 3.21
C LEU A 33 -11.54 -11.78 4.45
N GLU A 34 -11.77 -10.48 4.28
CA GLU A 34 -12.24 -9.52 5.28
C GLU A 34 -11.62 -9.73 6.67
N LYS A 35 -12.37 -10.32 7.60
CA LYS A 35 -11.98 -10.50 9.02
C LYS A 35 -10.61 -11.15 9.18
N THR A 36 -10.27 -12.14 8.36
CA THR A 36 -8.98 -12.83 8.45
C THR A 36 -7.83 -11.88 8.13
N MET A 37 -7.98 -11.07 7.08
CA MET A 37 -6.91 -10.14 6.68
C MET A 37 -6.84 -8.93 7.58
N LEU A 38 -7.98 -8.44 8.11
CA LEU A 38 -7.99 -7.39 9.12
C LEU A 38 -7.28 -7.85 10.41
N GLY A 39 -7.59 -9.06 10.89
CA GLY A 39 -6.91 -9.64 12.06
C GLY A 39 -5.41 -9.87 11.81
N PHE A 40 -5.03 -10.27 10.59
CA PHE A 40 -3.62 -10.35 10.21
C PHE A 40 -2.92 -8.98 10.28
N TYR A 41 -3.56 -7.91 9.80
CA TYR A 41 -3.02 -6.56 9.90
C TYR A 41 -2.79 -6.17 11.36
N GLU A 42 -3.80 -6.35 12.21
CA GLU A 42 -3.74 -6.01 13.63
C GLU A 42 -2.64 -6.78 14.35
N TYR A 43 -2.48 -8.08 14.06
CA TYR A 43 -1.40 -8.89 14.61
C TYR A 43 0.00 -8.47 14.13
N SER A 44 0.09 -7.88 12.93
CA SER A 44 1.35 -7.46 12.32
C SER A 44 1.87 -6.11 12.82
N ILE A 45 1.07 -5.37 13.59
CA ILE A 45 1.40 -4.04 14.13
C ILE A 45 1.71 -4.15 15.63
N TYR A 46 2.80 -3.52 16.07
CA TYR A 46 3.12 -3.38 17.49
C TYR A 46 2.38 -2.18 18.09
N ASP A 47 1.44 -2.40 19.00
CA ASP A 47 0.74 -1.32 19.71
C ASP A 47 0.63 -1.61 21.23
N PRO A 48 1.29 -0.81 22.11
CA PRO A 48 2.16 0.34 21.79
C PRO A 48 3.56 -0.08 21.32
N PRO A 49 4.16 0.61 20.33
CA PRO A 49 5.54 0.34 19.93
C PRO A 49 6.52 0.94 20.95
N THR A 50 7.22 0.08 21.69
CA THR A 50 8.13 0.48 22.77
C THR A 50 9.56 0.78 22.30
N THR A 51 9.99 0.18 21.18
CA THR A 51 11.35 0.34 20.65
C THR A 51 11.38 1.04 19.29
N THR A 52 12.53 1.64 18.93
CA THR A 52 12.73 2.25 17.60
C THR A 52 12.55 1.24 16.46
N ILE A 53 12.97 0.00 16.66
CA ILE A 53 12.81 -1.08 15.67
C ILE A 53 11.32 -1.37 15.45
N GLN A 54 10.52 -1.49 16.51
CA GLN A 54 9.07 -1.70 16.38
C GLN A 54 8.38 -0.54 15.67
N LYS A 55 8.80 0.72 15.94
CA LYS A 55 8.28 1.89 15.22
C LYS A 55 8.60 1.81 13.73
N MET A 56 9.82 1.41 13.37
CA MET A 56 10.22 1.23 11.97
C MET A 56 9.40 0.14 11.28
N ILE A 57 9.22 -1.03 11.93
CA ILE A 57 8.37 -2.11 11.40
C ILE A 57 6.94 -1.63 11.20
N ASN A 58 6.38 -0.88 12.15
CA ASN A 58 5.04 -0.32 12.00
C ASN A 58 4.94 0.67 10.83
N ILE A 59 5.97 1.48 10.57
CA ILE A 59 6.00 2.38 9.40
C ILE A 59 5.95 1.55 8.11
N PHE A 60 6.77 0.50 8.01
CA PHE A 60 6.76 -0.41 6.86
C PHE A 60 5.40 -1.08 6.68
N GLN A 61 4.82 -1.64 7.75
CA GLN A 61 3.53 -2.31 7.66
C GLN A 61 2.38 -1.35 7.32
N LYS A 62 2.36 -0.16 7.93
CA LYS A 62 1.38 0.88 7.58
C LYS A 62 1.56 1.36 6.14
N GLY A 63 2.80 1.49 5.66
CA GLY A 63 3.12 1.90 4.30
C GLY A 63 2.75 0.87 3.24
N LEU A 64 2.88 -0.43 3.54
CA LEU A 64 2.61 -1.51 2.60
C LEU A 64 1.17 -2.03 2.66
N LEU A 65 0.58 -2.11 3.85
CA LEU A 65 -0.70 -2.80 4.08
C LEU A 65 -1.78 -1.88 4.65
N GLY A 66 -1.42 -0.67 5.07
CA GLY A 66 -2.30 0.19 5.86
C GLY A 66 -3.46 0.82 5.11
N SER A 67 -3.34 1.04 3.80
CA SER A 67 -4.37 1.74 3.01
C SER A 67 -5.69 0.95 2.99
N GLY A 68 -5.64 -0.33 2.61
CA GLY A 68 -6.81 -1.20 2.59
C GLY A 68 -7.46 -1.35 3.97
N HIS A 69 -6.65 -1.57 5.01
CA HIS A 69 -7.14 -1.68 6.40
C HIS A 69 -7.82 -0.37 6.86
N TYR A 70 -7.18 0.78 6.65
CA TYR A 70 -7.71 2.09 7.03
C TYR A 70 -9.05 2.38 6.36
N ILE A 71 -9.15 2.13 5.05
CA ILE A 71 -10.39 2.38 4.30
C ILE A 71 -11.49 1.47 4.84
N TYR A 72 -11.24 0.15 4.93
CA TYR A 72 -12.25 -0.82 5.32
C TYR A 72 -12.79 -0.58 6.75
N THR A 73 -11.91 -0.27 7.70
CA THR A 73 -12.29 0.07 9.08
C THR A 73 -13.13 1.36 9.14
N LYS A 74 -12.80 2.37 8.34
CA LYS A 74 -13.53 3.65 8.30
C LYS A 74 -14.96 3.54 7.77
N ILE A 75 -15.21 2.63 6.84
CA ILE A 75 -16.55 2.30 6.34
C ILE A 75 -17.24 1.19 7.16
N GLY A 76 -16.67 0.80 8.31
CA GLY A 76 -17.19 -0.23 9.21
C GLY A 76 -18.60 0.03 9.74
N LYS A 77 -19.04 1.30 9.75
CA LYS A 77 -20.37 1.74 10.22
C LYS A 77 -21.54 1.28 9.33
N TYR A 78 -21.28 0.90 8.08
CA TYR A 78 -22.30 0.43 7.16
C TYR A 78 -22.55 -1.07 7.30
N ASN A 79 -23.70 -1.54 6.84
CA ASN A 79 -23.97 -2.98 6.76
C ASN A 79 -22.97 -3.68 5.81
N TRP A 80 -22.87 -5.00 5.93
CA TRP A 80 -21.85 -5.78 5.21
C TRP A 80 -21.88 -5.56 3.69
N PHE A 81 -23.07 -5.54 3.09
CA PHE A 81 -23.22 -5.39 1.64
C PHE A 81 -22.80 -4.01 1.13
N VAL A 82 -23.30 -2.95 1.77
CA VAL A 82 -22.92 -1.56 1.43
C VAL A 82 -21.43 -1.35 1.65
N ARG A 83 -20.88 -1.88 2.76
CA ARG A 83 -19.45 -1.82 3.05
C ARG A 83 -18.62 -2.49 1.97
N LYS A 84 -19.04 -3.67 1.49
CA LYS A 84 -18.34 -4.39 0.41
C LYS A 84 -18.28 -3.58 -0.87
N ILE A 85 -19.41 -2.99 -1.29
CA ILE A 85 -19.48 -2.18 -2.51
C ILE A 85 -18.61 -0.93 -2.37
N LEU A 86 -18.73 -0.19 -1.26
CA LEU A 86 -17.90 1.00 -1.01
C LEU A 86 -16.41 0.66 -1.00
N PHE A 87 -16.03 -0.49 -0.43
CA PHE A 87 -14.65 -0.94 -0.42
C PHE A 87 -14.13 -1.25 -1.82
N LEU A 88 -14.92 -1.95 -2.65
CA LEU A 88 -14.54 -2.24 -4.04
C LEU A 88 -14.39 -0.96 -4.88
N ILE A 89 -15.25 0.02 -4.67
CA ILE A 89 -15.11 1.35 -5.30
C ILE A 89 -13.82 2.02 -4.83
N ALA A 90 -13.53 1.98 -3.53
CA ALA A 90 -12.32 2.56 -2.98
C ALA A 90 -11.06 1.86 -3.51
N LEU A 91 -11.08 0.54 -3.69
CA LEU A 91 -9.99 -0.20 -4.33
C LEU A 91 -9.80 0.19 -5.78
N ALA A 92 -10.88 0.35 -6.55
CA ALA A 92 -10.79 0.81 -7.93
C ALA A 92 -10.14 2.20 -8.02
N ILE A 93 -10.55 3.13 -7.14
CA ILE A 93 -9.96 4.47 -7.03
C ILE A 93 -8.48 4.36 -6.63
N GLN A 94 -8.15 3.54 -5.64
CA GLN A 94 -6.77 3.33 -5.20
C GLN A 94 -5.90 2.75 -6.33
N GLY A 95 -6.41 1.82 -7.13
CA GLY A 95 -5.69 1.27 -8.28
C GLY A 95 -5.35 2.34 -9.32
N ILE A 96 -6.32 3.20 -9.67
CA ILE A 96 -6.11 4.33 -10.59
C ILE A 96 -5.09 5.31 -10.00
N LEU A 97 -5.21 5.64 -8.72
CA LEU A 97 -4.27 6.52 -8.03
C LEU A 97 -2.85 5.94 -8.00
N SER A 98 -2.70 4.63 -7.73
CA SER A 98 -1.41 3.93 -7.75
C SER A 98 -0.75 4.01 -9.12
N ILE A 99 -1.49 3.74 -10.20
CA ILE A 99 -0.95 3.84 -11.57
C ILE A 99 -0.52 5.29 -11.86
N THR A 100 -1.37 6.25 -11.51
CA THR A 100 -1.09 7.68 -11.72
C THR A 100 0.16 8.13 -10.97
N LEU A 101 0.28 7.76 -9.69
CA LEU A 101 1.44 8.07 -8.86
C LEU A 101 2.73 7.44 -9.40
N TYR A 102 2.66 6.19 -9.87
CA TYR A 102 3.80 5.51 -10.48
C TYR A 102 4.33 6.29 -11.69
N TYR A 103 3.45 6.72 -12.60
CA TYR A 103 3.86 7.48 -13.77
C TYR A 103 4.39 8.87 -13.42
N ILE A 104 3.79 9.56 -12.45
CA ILE A 104 4.30 10.85 -11.96
C ILE A 104 5.71 10.68 -11.41
N ILE A 105 5.95 9.70 -10.54
CA ILE A 105 7.26 9.47 -9.93
C ILE A 105 8.28 9.05 -10.98
N SER A 106 7.90 8.14 -11.88
CA SER A 106 8.78 7.66 -12.95
C SER A 106 9.18 8.79 -13.89
N GLY A 107 8.23 9.62 -14.31
CA GLY A 107 8.49 10.78 -15.17
C GLY A 107 9.33 11.86 -14.49
N LEU A 108 9.15 12.10 -13.18
CA LEU A 108 10.00 13.01 -12.41
C LEU A 108 11.43 12.47 -12.28
N LEU A 109 11.60 11.17 -12.05
CA LEU A 109 12.93 10.56 -11.95
C LEU A 109 13.67 10.64 -13.29
N GLU A 110 12.99 10.31 -14.38
CA GLU A 110 13.56 10.45 -15.73
C GLU A 110 13.90 11.92 -16.02
N GLY A 111 12.96 12.85 -15.85
CA GLY A 111 13.20 14.25 -16.19
C GLY A 111 14.25 14.99 -15.34
N ILE A 112 14.64 14.46 -14.18
CA ILE A 112 15.67 15.05 -13.31
C ILE A 112 17.05 14.43 -13.57
N PHE A 113 17.11 13.13 -13.84
CA PHE A 113 18.36 12.36 -13.83
C PHE A 113 18.80 11.84 -15.20
N LEU A 114 17.94 11.90 -16.23
CA LEU A 114 18.22 11.57 -17.63
C LEU A 114 18.07 12.82 -18.51
#